data_AF-A0A2S6TQI6-F1
#
_entry.id   AF-A0A2S6TQI6-F1
#
_cell.length_a   1.000
_cell.length_b   1.000
_cell.length_c   1.000
_cell.angle_alpha   90.00
_cell.angle_beta   90.00
_cell.angle_gamma   90.00
#
_symmetry.space_group_name_H-M   'P 1'
#
loop_
_entity.id
_entity.type
_entity.pdbx_description
1 polymer ?
#
loop_
_entity_poly.entity_id
_entity_poly.type
_entity_poly.pdbx_seq_one_letter_code
_entity_poly.pdbx_strand_id
1 'polypeptide(L)'
;MTKVFDTAAVQVSGLSAGRTLSAALMGREDILTMTQQAHEAALTPDKPGGLSHAERAALSCRMARLNEEDGLAAYFLAMIGDAPEQTARMADITFDGGDSGRLVAILRHTDLVTKDTKGVVAGDIAELISAGISKDDIVRLSELVSFVSYQIRLTVGLRLMGEAL
;
A
#
# COMPACT_ATOMS: atom_id res chain seq x y z
N MET A 1 8.70 -13.12 18.44
CA MET A 1 7.32 -13.58 18.18
C MET A 1 6.47 -12.36 17.93
N THR A 2 6.08 -12.15 16.67
CA THR A 2 5.12 -11.10 16.30
C THR A 2 3.80 -11.44 16.96
N LYS A 3 3.24 -10.54 17.78
CA LYS A 3 1.90 -10.76 18.31
C LYS A 3 0.94 -10.56 17.14
N VAL A 4 0.18 -11.59 16.78
CA VAL A 4 -0.74 -11.61 15.62
C VAL A 4 -1.62 -10.35 15.53
N PHE A 5 -2.07 -9.85 16.68
CA PHE A 5 -2.90 -8.66 16.77
C PHE A 5 -2.17 -7.34 16.50
N ASP A 6 -0.84 -7.31 16.58
CA ASP A 6 -0.03 -6.11 16.35
C ASP A 6 0.30 -5.93 14.86
N THR A 7 -0.06 -6.89 14.01
CA THR A 7 0.14 -6.77 12.55
C THR A 7 -0.73 -5.64 11.98
N ALA A 8 -0.21 -4.93 10.98
CA ALA A 8 -0.93 -3.80 10.37
C ALA A 8 -2.32 -4.20 9.84
N ALA A 9 -2.44 -5.41 9.28
CA ALA A 9 -3.71 -5.92 8.77
C ALA A 9 -4.79 -6.03 9.85
N VAL A 10 -4.41 -6.52 11.03
CA VAL A 10 -5.34 -6.72 12.15
C VAL A 10 -5.64 -5.40 12.86
N GLN A 11 -4.62 -4.57 13.14
CA GLN A 11 -4.82 -3.27 13.77
C GLN A 11 -5.77 -2.38 12.96
N VAL A 12 -5.57 -2.30 11.65
CA VAL A 12 -6.36 -1.39 10.80
C VAL A 12 -7.76 -1.93 10.49
N SER A 13 -7.99 -3.23 10.63
CA SER A 13 -9.33 -3.81 10.47
C SER A 13 -10.34 -3.32 11.52
N GLY A 14 -9.87 -2.74 12.63
CA GLY A 14 -10.73 -2.22 13.71
C GLY A 14 -11.41 -3.31 14.53
N LEU A 15 -10.95 -4.56 14.41
CA LEU A 15 -11.57 -5.70 15.06
C LEU A 15 -11.39 -5.69 16.58
N SER A 16 -12.49 -5.72 17.32
CA SER A 16 -12.48 -6.14 18.72
C SER A 16 -12.40 -7.66 18.79
N ALA A 17 -11.37 -8.21 19.43
CA ALA A 17 -11.11 -9.65 19.46
C ALA A 17 -12.18 -10.47 20.22
N GLY A 18 -13.29 -10.78 19.56
CA GLY A 18 -14.20 -11.84 19.98
C GLY A 18 -13.49 -13.20 19.97
N ARG A 19 -13.89 -14.13 20.84
CA ARG A 19 -13.17 -15.42 21.01
C ARG A 19 -13.06 -16.23 19.71
N THR A 20 -14.11 -16.25 18.89
CA THR A 20 -14.17 -17.03 17.64
C THR A 20 -13.22 -16.49 16.58
N LEU A 21 -13.27 -15.18 16.34
CA LEU A 21 -12.36 -14.49 15.42
C LEU A 21 -10.90 -14.60 15.90
N SER A 22 -10.66 -14.41 17.20
CA SER A 22 -9.32 -14.59 17.78
C SER A 22 -8.77 -16.00 17.53
N ALA A 23 -9.58 -17.03 17.70
CA ALA A 23 -9.17 -18.41 17.44
C ALA A 23 -8.87 -18.64 15.94
N ALA A 24 -9.68 -18.07 15.05
CA ALA A 24 -9.45 -18.15 13.60
C ALA A 24 -8.12 -17.48 13.19
N LEU A 25 -7.82 -16.30 13.73
CA LEU A 25 -6.58 -15.58 13.47
C LEU A 25 -5.36 -16.31 14.03
N MET A 26 -5.46 -16.86 15.25
CA MET A 26 -4.39 -17.68 15.84
C MET A 26 -4.10 -18.93 15.01
N GLY A 27 -5.13 -19.56 14.42
CA GLY A 27 -4.96 -20.68 13.48
C GLY A 27 -4.32 -20.31 12.13
N ARG A 28 -3.94 -19.04 11.93
CA ARG A 28 -3.29 -18.51 10.72
C ARG A 28 -2.08 -17.61 11.05
N GLU A 29 -1.49 -17.76 12.22
CA GLU A 29 -0.37 -16.94 12.72
C GLU A 29 0.78 -16.82 11.71
N ASP A 30 1.16 -17.93 11.06
CA ASP A 30 2.24 -17.93 10.06
C ASP A 30 1.93 -17.00 8.88
N ILE A 31 0.69 -17.00 8.38
CA ILE A 31 0.27 -16.15 7.25
C ILE A 31 0.27 -14.68 7.65
N LEU A 32 -0.17 -14.37 8.86
CA LEU A 32 -0.20 -13.00 9.37
C LEU A 32 1.22 -12.48 9.64
N THR A 33 2.12 -13.35 10.09
CA THR A 33 3.55 -13.05 10.22
C THR A 33 4.18 -12.78 8.86
N MET A 34 3.95 -13.64 7.86
CA MET A 34 4.44 -13.42 6.50
C MET A 34 3.86 -12.16 5.86
N THR A 35 2.60 -11.83 6.15
CA THR A 35 1.96 -10.59 5.70
C THR A 35 2.67 -9.37 6.29
N GLN A 36 3.02 -9.41 7.58
CA GLN A 36 3.77 -8.34 8.22
C GLN A 36 5.19 -8.20 7.65
N GLN A 37 5.86 -9.31 7.32
CA GLN A 37 7.17 -9.27 6.65
C GLN A 37 7.07 -8.68 5.24
N ALA A 38 6.02 -9.04 4.48
CA ALA A 38 5.77 -8.46 3.16
C ALA A 38 5.48 -6.95 3.24
N HIS A 39 4.78 -6.51 4.29
CA HIS A 39 4.58 -5.09 4.57
C HIS A 39 5.90 -4.35 4.75
N GLU A 40 6.75 -4.83 5.66
CA GLU A 40 8.06 -4.24 5.92
C GLU A 40 8.95 -4.23 4.66
N ALA A 41 8.94 -5.32 3.90
CA ALA A 41 9.71 -5.41 2.65
C ALA A 41 9.20 -4.44 1.57
N ALA A 42 7.90 -4.21 1.47
CA ALA A 42 7.31 -3.33 0.46
C ALA A 42 7.43 -1.84 0.85
N LEU A 43 7.22 -1.49 2.12
CA LEU A 43 7.11 -0.11 2.60
C LEU A 43 8.43 0.43 3.12
N THR A 44 9.19 -0.38 3.84
CA THR A 44 10.44 0.00 4.52
C THR A 44 11.61 -0.92 4.17
N PRO A 45 11.89 -1.20 2.88
CA PRO A 45 13.02 -2.04 2.51
C PRO A 45 14.36 -1.39 2.89
N ASP A 46 15.35 -2.21 3.26
CA ASP A 46 16.73 -1.77 3.54
C ASP A 46 17.37 -0.99 2.38
N LYS A 47 16.98 -1.36 1.14
CA LYS A 47 17.45 -0.72 -0.10
C LYS A 47 16.25 -0.13 -0.85
N PRO A 48 15.84 1.10 -0.53
CA PRO A 48 14.62 1.70 -1.09
C PRO A 48 14.67 1.95 -2.60
N GLY A 49 15.87 2.07 -3.18
CA GLY A 49 16.04 2.42 -4.59
C GLY A 49 15.60 3.86 -4.87
N GLY A 50 15.01 4.10 -6.04
CA GLY A 50 14.49 5.41 -6.44
C GLY A 50 13.14 5.76 -5.83
N LEU A 51 12.57 4.93 -4.96
CA LEU A 51 11.32 5.18 -4.23
C LEU A 51 11.60 5.18 -2.72
N SER A 52 11.64 6.38 -2.14
CA SER A 52 11.85 6.56 -0.70
C SER A 52 10.73 5.92 0.13
N HIS A 53 11.00 5.65 1.42
CA HIS A 53 9.97 5.12 2.33
C HIS A 53 8.76 6.06 2.44
N ALA A 54 8.99 7.37 2.44
CA ALA A 54 7.92 8.37 2.47
C ALA A 54 7.08 8.35 1.19
N GLU A 55 7.69 8.21 0.00
CA GLU A 55 6.93 8.05 -1.25
C GLU A 55 6.12 6.75 -1.25
N ARG A 56 6.68 5.64 -0.75
CA ARG A 56 5.95 4.37 -0.63
C ARG A 56 4.75 4.50 0.30
N ALA A 57 4.92 5.17 1.44
CA ALA A 57 3.83 5.46 2.37
C ALA A 57 2.76 6.36 1.73
N ALA A 58 3.17 7.42 1.03
CA ALA A 58 2.24 8.32 0.36
C ALA A 58 1.43 7.63 -0.76
N LEU A 59 2.09 6.81 -1.59
CA LEU A 59 1.42 6.00 -2.61
C LEU A 59 0.46 4.99 -1.98
N SER A 60 0.85 4.35 -0.88
CA SER A 60 -0.02 3.44 -0.11
C SER A 60 -1.25 4.13 0.45
N CYS A 61 -1.08 5.34 0.99
CA CYS A 61 -2.18 6.19 1.43
C CYS A 61 -3.13 6.53 0.27
N ARG A 62 -2.57 6.93 -0.88
CA ARG A 62 -3.34 7.22 -2.09
C ARG A 62 -4.16 6.01 -2.56
N MET A 63 -3.54 4.82 -2.61
CA MET A 63 -4.21 3.57 -3.00
C MET A 63 -5.34 3.18 -2.04
N ALA A 64 -5.12 3.35 -0.73
CA ALA A 64 -6.16 3.12 0.27
C ALA A 64 -7.35 4.08 0.09
N ARG A 65 -7.09 5.36 -0.19
CA ARG A 65 -8.13 6.37 -0.49
C ARG A 65 -8.90 6.04 -1.78
N LEU A 66 -8.21 5.59 -2.83
CA LEU A 66 -8.85 5.15 -4.08
C LEU A 66 -9.78 3.94 -3.89
N ASN A 67 -9.57 3.16 -2.82
CA ASN A 67 -10.42 2.03 -2.44
C ASN A 67 -11.35 2.36 -1.25
N GLU A 68 -11.49 3.63 -0.88
CA GLU A 68 -12.37 4.09 0.20
C GLU A 68 -12.07 3.48 1.58
N GLU A 69 -10.82 3.06 1.82
CA GLU A 69 -10.38 2.50 3.10
C GLU A 69 -9.67 3.55 3.96
N ASP A 70 -10.46 4.43 4.59
CA ASP A 70 -9.97 5.56 5.40
C ASP A 70 -9.06 5.14 6.56
N GLY A 71 -9.34 4.00 7.20
CA GLY A 71 -8.50 3.47 8.28
C GLY A 71 -7.09 3.12 7.80
N LEU A 72 -6.97 2.49 6.63
CA LEU A 72 -5.68 2.20 5.98
C LEU A 72 -5.02 3.47 5.48
N ALA A 73 -5.79 4.39 4.93
CA ALA A 73 -5.27 5.69 4.51
C ALA A 73 -4.64 6.45 5.68
N ALA A 74 -5.30 6.50 6.83
CA ALA A 74 -4.76 7.13 8.04
C ALA A 74 -3.49 6.44 8.56
N TYR A 75 -3.47 5.11 8.53
CA TYR A 75 -2.29 4.32 8.90
C TYR A 75 -1.08 4.66 8.03
N PHE A 76 -1.24 4.62 6.69
CA PHE A 76 -0.15 4.95 5.77
C PHE A 76 0.22 6.43 5.80
N LEU A 77 -0.73 7.33 6.04
CA LEU A 77 -0.48 8.76 6.21
C LEU A 77 0.47 9.02 7.39
N ALA A 78 0.27 8.32 8.52
CA ALA A 78 1.16 8.42 9.67
C ALA A 78 2.59 7.92 9.38
N MET A 79 2.76 7.00 8.43
CA MET A 79 4.06 6.49 8.00
C MET A 79 4.85 7.46 7.11
N ILE A 80 4.22 8.51 6.55
CA ILE A 80 4.92 9.50 5.72
C ILE A 80 5.96 10.27 6.56
N GLY A 81 5.65 10.55 7.82
CA GLY A 81 6.50 11.33 8.73
C GLY A 81 6.74 12.76 8.24
N ASP A 82 7.91 13.33 8.58
CA ASP A 82 8.30 14.71 8.23
C ASP A 82 8.85 14.83 6.80
N ALA A 83 8.18 14.22 5.83
CA ALA A 83 8.60 14.24 4.44
C ALA A 83 8.40 15.63 3.78
N PRO A 84 9.13 15.94 2.69
CA PRO A 84 8.87 17.13 1.90
C PRO A 84 7.41 17.22 1.46
N GLU A 85 6.88 18.45 1.39
CA GLU A 85 5.47 18.70 1.03
C GLU A 85 5.07 17.99 -0.27
N GLN A 86 5.94 18.01 -1.29
CA GLN A 86 5.68 17.35 -2.57
C GLN A 86 5.46 15.84 -2.41
N THR A 87 6.18 15.17 -1.51
CA THR A 87 6.00 13.75 -1.19
C THR A 87 4.70 13.53 -0.44
N ALA A 88 4.39 14.35 0.56
CA ALA A 88 3.13 14.25 1.30
C ALA A 88 1.90 14.45 0.39
N ARG A 89 1.99 15.36 -0.58
CA ARG A 89 0.94 15.62 -1.58
C ARG A 89 0.64 14.43 -2.48
N MET A 90 1.56 13.48 -2.64
CA MET A 90 1.28 12.25 -3.42
C MET A 90 0.13 11.43 -2.81
N ALA A 91 -0.12 11.56 -1.50
CA ALA A 91 -1.25 10.88 -0.85
C ALA A 91 -2.62 11.44 -1.27
N ASP A 92 -2.70 12.69 -1.72
CA ASP A 92 -3.93 13.32 -2.20
C ASP A 92 -4.26 12.83 -3.61
N ILE A 93 -5.40 12.15 -3.78
CA ILE A 93 -5.84 11.57 -5.06
C ILE A 93 -6.05 12.64 -6.15
N THR A 94 -6.23 13.91 -5.78
CA THR A 94 -6.42 15.02 -6.72
C THR A 94 -5.11 15.61 -7.22
N PHE A 95 -3.99 15.34 -6.55
CA PHE A 95 -2.68 15.76 -7.01
C PHE A 95 -2.23 14.87 -8.17
N ASP A 96 -1.85 15.49 -9.28
CA ASP A 96 -1.45 14.83 -10.53
C ASP A 96 0.07 14.74 -10.72
N GLY A 97 0.86 15.31 -9.80
CA GLY A 97 2.32 15.35 -9.86
C GLY A 97 2.91 16.72 -10.22
N GLY A 98 2.07 17.68 -10.64
CA GLY A 98 2.49 19.04 -11.01
C GLY A 98 3.53 19.04 -12.14
N ASP A 99 4.55 19.89 -12.04
CA ASP A 99 5.58 20.05 -13.08
C ASP A 99 6.62 18.92 -13.11
N SER A 100 6.50 17.91 -12.25
CA SER A 100 7.44 16.78 -12.19
C SER A 100 6.97 15.62 -13.05
N GLY A 101 7.57 15.47 -14.24
CA GLY A 101 7.27 14.35 -15.15
C GLY A 101 7.41 12.97 -14.50
N ARG A 102 8.36 12.80 -13.56
CA ARG A 102 8.51 11.58 -12.76
C ARG A 102 7.28 11.34 -11.87
N LEU A 103 6.82 12.36 -11.13
CA LEU A 103 5.67 12.20 -10.23
C LEU A 103 4.40 11.96 -11.03
N VAL A 104 4.20 12.69 -12.13
CA VAL A 104 3.06 12.49 -13.04
C VAL A 104 2.99 11.04 -13.51
N ALA A 105 4.12 10.48 -13.98
CA ALA A 105 4.16 9.10 -14.46
C ALA A 105 3.90 8.07 -13.33
N ILE A 106 4.51 8.26 -12.15
CA ILE A 106 4.31 7.37 -10.99
C ILE A 106 2.85 7.39 -10.53
N LEU A 107 2.26 8.57 -10.38
CA LEU A 107 0.88 8.72 -9.89
C LEU A 107 -0.12 8.17 -10.90
N ARG A 108 0.05 8.47 -12.20
CA ARG A 108 -0.80 7.90 -13.27
C ARG A 108 -0.75 6.37 -13.25
N HIS A 109 0.44 5.79 -13.18
CA HIS A 109 0.59 4.34 -13.17
C HIS A 109 0.01 3.72 -11.89
N THR A 110 0.30 4.30 -10.73
CA THR A 110 -0.25 3.83 -9.45
C THR A 110 -1.77 3.83 -9.48
N ASP A 111 -2.39 4.91 -9.95
CA ASP A 111 -3.85 5.03 -10.08
C ASP A 111 -4.44 4.02 -11.03
N LEU A 112 -3.83 3.85 -12.21
CA LEU A 112 -4.29 2.92 -13.23
C LEU A 112 -4.26 1.49 -12.69
N VAL A 113 -3.12 1.05 -12.16
CA VAL A 113 -2.95 -0.32 -11.67
C VAL A 113 -3.86 -0.58 -10.48
N THR A 114 -4.10 0.42 -9.62
CA THR A 114 -5.00 0.31 -8.46
C THR A 114 -6.47 0.19 -8.86
N LYS A 115 -6.93 0.98 -9.84
CA LYS A 115 -8.35 1.04 -10.24
C LYS A 115 -8.73 0.04 -11.33
N ASP A 116 -7.81 -0.22 -12.26
CA ASP A 116 -8.05 -1.02 -13.47
C ASP A 116 -6.79 -1.80 -13.88
N THR A 117 -6.33 -2.71 -13.01
CA THR A 117 -5.13 -3.53 -13.26
C THR A 117 -5.17 -4.26 -14.61
N LYS A 118 -6.36 -4.70 -15.06
CA LYS A 118 -6.55 -5.41 -16.33
C LYS A 118 -6.36 -4.51 -17.56
N GLY A 119 -6.46 -3.19 -17.40
CA GLY A 119 -6.29 -2.19 -18.45
C GLY A 119 -4.84 -1.77 -18.65
N VAL A 120 -3.92 -2.23 -17.80
CA VAL A 120 -2.49 -1.91 -17.91
C VAL A 120 -1.89 -2.57 -19.16
N VAL A 121 -1.23 -1.77 -19.99
CA VAL A 121 -0.59 -2.21 -21.22
C VAL A 121 0.91 -1.89 -21.25
N ALA A 122 1.64 -2.43 -22.22
CA ALA A 122 3.07 -2.17 -22.37
C ALA A 122 3.42 -0.68 -22.54
N GLY A 123 2.49 0.11 -23.11
CA GLY A 123 2.63 1.57 -23.23
C GLY A 123 2.76 2.27 -21.88
N ASP A 124 2.06 1.80 -20.84
CA ASP A 124 2.14 2.40 -19.50
C ASP A 124 3.52 2.22 -18.86
N ILE A 125 4.16 1.08 -19.13
CA ILE A 125 5.54 0.83 -18.69
C ILE A 125 6.52 1.69 -19.48
N ALA A 126 6.30 1.87 -20.79
CA ALA A 126 7.14 2.72 -21.62
C ALA A 126 7.12 4.18 -21.14
N GLU A 127 5.97 4.69 -20.72
CA GLU A 127 5.86 6.05 -20.16
C GLU A 127 6.65 6.24 -18.88
N LEU A 128 6.66 5.24 -17.97
CA LEU A 128 7.51 5.29 -16.78
C LEU A 128 9.00 5.40 -17.14
N ILE A 129 9.44 4.62 -18.14
CA ILE A 129 10.82 4.65 -18.64
C ILE A 129 11.14 6.01 -19.26
N SER A 130 10.23 6.56 -20.08
CA SER A 130 10.38 7.89 -20.68
C SER A 130 10.44 9.02 -19.65
N ALA A 131 9.81 8.85 -18.49
CA ALA A 131 9.92 9.76 -17.35
C ALA A 131 11.21 9.59 -16.53
N GLY A 132 12.13 8.73 -16.98
CA GLY A 132 13.44 8.50 -16.33
C GLY A 132 13.42 7.51 -15.17
N ILE A 133 12.33 6.76 -14.99
CA ILE A 133 12.23 5.76 -13.92
C ILE A 133 12.98 4.51 -14.33
N SER A 134 13.86 4.03 -13.46
CA SER A 134 14.66 2.84 -13.72
C SER A 134 13.77 1.59 -13.77
N LYS A 135 14.17 0.57 -14.54
CA LYS A 135 13.43 -0.72 -14.59
C LYS A 135 13.29 -1.35 -13.20
N ASP A 136 14.33 -1.28 -12.38
CA ASP A 136 14.30 -1.79 -11.02
C ASP A 136 13.27 -1.05 -10.16
N ASP A 137 13.11 0.27 -10.34
CA ASP A 137 12.11 1.05 -9.61
C ASP A 137 10.69 0.83 -10.13
N ILE A 138 10.52 0.50 -11.42
CA ILE A 138 9.22 0.05 -11.96
C ILE A 138 8.80 -1.27 -11.32
N VAL A 139 9.74 -2.20 -11.14
CA VAL A 139 9.49 -3.46 -10.42
C VAL A 139 9.12 -3.17 -8.97
N ARG A 140 9.88 -2.32 -8.27
CA ARG A 140 9.57 -1.91 -6.89
C ARG A 140 8.19 -1.25 -6.74
N LEU A 141 7.81 -0.42 -7.71
CA LEU A 141 6.49 0.20 -7.75
C LEU A 141 5.39 -0.86 -7.91
N SER A 142 5.60 -1.82 -8.82
CA SER A 142 4.65 -2.92 -9.06
C SER A 142 4.50 -3.82 -7.83
N GLU A 143 5.59 -4.12 -7.15
CA GLU A 143 5.60 -4.87 -5.88
C GLU A 143 4.79 -4.14 -4.79
N LEU A 144 5.00 -2.82 -4.65
CA LEU A 144 4.26 -2.00 -3.70
C LEU A 144 2.75 -2.02 -4.01
N VAL A 145 2.36 -1.76 -5.26
CA VAL A 145 0.94 -1.72 -5.65
C VAL A 145 0.28 -3.08 -5.43
N SER A 146 0.97 -4.17 -5.78
CA SER A 146 0.51 -5.54 -5.54
C SER A 146 0.27 -5.81 -4.05
N PHE A 147 1.25 -5.49 -3.20
CA PHE A 147 1.14 -5.68 -1.76
C PHE A 147 0.01 -4.86 -1.15
N VAL A 148 -0.09 -3.57 -1.49
CA VAL A 148 -1.15 -2.69 -0.93
C VAL A 148 -2.54 -3.15 -1.37
N SER A 149 -2.69 -3.57 -2.64
CA SER A 149 -3.95 -4.13 -3.15
C SER A 149 -4.34 -5.43 -2.44
N TYR A 150 -3.37 -6.25 -2.06
CA TYR A 150 -3.60 -7.43 -1.21
C TYR A 150 -4.01 -7.01 0.22
N GLN A 151 -3.26 -6.08 0.83
CA GLN A 151 -3.48 -5.60 2.19
C GLN A 151 -4.87 -5.00 2.37
N ILE A 152 -5.34 -4.18 1.42
CA ILE A 152 -6.69 -3.61 1.41
C ILE A 152 -7.74 -4.73 1.47
N ARG A 153 -7.65 -5.71 0.56
CA ARG A 153 -8.61 -6.83 0.50
C ARG A 153 -8.56 -7.69 1.75
N LEU A 154 -7.38 -7.92 2.31
CA LEU A 154 -7.23 -8.65 3.58
C LEU A 154 -7.94 -7.91 4.72
N THR A 155 -7.67 -6.61 4.89
CA THR A 155 -8.29 -5.80 5.94
C THR A 155 -9.81 -5.75 5.82
N VAL A 156 -10.35 -5.58 4.60
CA VAL A 156 -11.80 -5.63 4.35
C VAL A 156 -12.37 -7.00 4.70
N GLY A 157 -11.74 -8.09 4.24
CA GLY A 157 -12.18 -9.45 4.53
C GLY A 157 -12.16 -9.77 6.02
N LEU A 158 -11.13 -9.32 6.73
CA LEU A 158 -11.02 -9.43 8.18
C LEU A 158 -12.18 -8.72 8.90
N ARG A 159 -12.50 -7.48 8.49
CA ARG A 159 -13.61 -6.69 9.03
C ARG A 159 -14.95 -7.42 8.84
N LEU A 160 -15.23 -7.87 7.62
CA LEU A 160 -16.46 -8.61 7.29
C LEU A 160 -16.60 -9.92 8.09
N MET A 161 -15.51 -10.65 8.31
CA MET A 161 -15.54 -11.83 9.17
C MET A 161 -15.87 -11.49 10.62
N GLY A 162 -15.37 -10.36 11.14
CA GLY A 162 -15.70 -9.90 12.50
C GLY A 162 -17.15 -9.47 12.68
N GLU A 163 -17.79 -8.94 11.63
CA GLU A 163 -19.21 -8.60 11.66
C GLU A 163 -20.13 -9.84 11.56
N ALA A 164 -19.63 -10.91 10.94
CA ALA A 164 -20.40 -12.14 10.72
C ALA A 164 -20.28 -13.17 11.87
N LEU A 165 -19.31 -13.02 12.78
CA LEU A 165 -18.99 -13.96 13.87
C LEU A 165 -19.36 -13.42 15.26
#